data_AF-A0A968X9C7-F1
#
_entry.id   AF-A0A968X9C7-F1
#
_cell.length_a   1.000
_cell.length_b   1.000
_cell.length_c   1.000
_cell.angle_alpha   90.00
_cell.angle_beta   90.00
_cell.angle_gamma   90.00
#
_symmetry.space_group_name_H-M   'P 1'
#
loop_
_entity.id
_entity.type
_entity.pdbx_description
1 polymer ?
#
loop_
_entity_poly.entity_id
_entity_poly.type
_entity_poly.pdbx_seq_one_letter_code
_entity_poly.pdbx_strand_id
1 'polypeptide(L)'
;MNSAVSSLISPNVASLVSSPGQLLAIDERRKSGLILCKEHHAEFVGPGSAIAVQNEQNYKAIIAIGSPELLAVNSSSDRAKAYGLRIQWSRWLHRIADHPDSTTRVERLFAGLEGFFSRQVVMSLPVEVLASLVGVFPQTVARVREDFFAQANNTAYLFPPESLKVTVILVENSNPKLVEMPLNRGATMKEIQHTYALLRSA
;
A
#
# COMPACT_ATOMS: atom_id res chain seq x y z
N MET A 1 -15.88 -21.17 -33.33
CA MET A 1 -14.64 -20.64 -32.73
C MET A 1 -14.85 -19.15 -32.51
N ASN A 2 -15.42 -18.74 -31.37
CA ASN A 2 -15.60 -17.32 -31.02
C ASN A 2 -14.88 -17.08 -29.69
N SER A 3 -13.74 -16.39 -29.78
CA SER A 3 -12.92 -15.98 -28.64
C SER A 3 -13.55 -14.75 -28.01
N ALA A 4 -14.10 -14.91 -26.80
CA ALA A 4 -14.55 -13.81 -25.96
C ALA A 4 -13.32 -13.20 -25.28
N VAL A 5 -12.95 -12.00 -25.72
CA VAL A 5 -11.97 -11.15 -25.04
C VAL A 5 -12.66 -10.55 -23.82
N SER A 6 -12.55 -11.22 -22.67
CA SER A 6 -12.96 -10.67 -21.38
C SER A 6 -12.06 -9.48 -21.05
N SER A 7 -12.69 -8.33 -21.00
CA SER A 7 -12.15 -7.05 -20.53
C SER A 7 -11.38 -7.20 -19.22
N LEU A 8 -10.11 -6.81 -19.26
CA LEU A 8 -9.24 -6.62 -18.10
C LEU A 8 -9.78 -5.44 -17.29
N ILE A 9 -10.59 -5.74 -16.27
CA ILE A 9 -11.09 -4.77 -15.30
C ILE A 9 -9.89 -4.32 -14.45
N SER A 10 -9.44 -3.08 -14.65
CA SER A 10 -8.57 -2.36 -13.72
C SER A 10 -9.13 -2.49 -12.29
N PRO A 11 -8.30 -2.63 -11.24
CA PRO A 11 -8.79 -2.85 -9.88
C PRO A 11 -9.64 -1.65 -9.48
N ASN A 12 -10.96 -1.81 -9.50
CA ASN A 12 -11.88 -0.75 -9.19
C ASN A 12 -11.93 -0.61 -7.68
N VAL A 13 -10.93 0.06 -7.10
CA VAL A 13 -10.91 0.39 -5.67
C VAL A 13 -12.07 1.34 -5.31
N ALA A 14 -12.79 1.91 -6.29
CA ALA A 14 -14.07 2.57 -6.05
C ALA A 14 -15.17 1.62 -5.54
N SER A 15 -15.00 0.29 -5.69
CA SER A 15 -15.89 -0.74 -5.09
C SER A 15 -15.75 -0.87 -3.57
N LEU A 16 -14.86 -0.09 -2.95
CA LEU A 16 -14.78 0.03 -1.51
C LEU A 16 -16.14 0.42 -0.89
N VAL A 17 -17.05 1.08 -1.61
CA VAL A 17 -18.42 1.29 -1.14
C VAL A 17 -19.21 -0.04 -1.08
N SER A 18 -19.09 -0.74 0.05
CA SER A 18 -19.83 -1.97 0.36
C SER A 18 -21.22 -1.67 0.93
N SER A 19 -22.15 -2.61 0.81
CA SER A 19 -23.50 -2.52 1.41
C SER A 19 -23.48 -2.80 2.92
N PRO A 20 -24.40 -2.22 3.74
CA PRO A 20 -24.47 -2.42 5.19
C PRO A 20 -24.26 -3.88 5.62
N GLY A 21 -23.14 -4.17 6.29
CA GLY A 21 -22.81 -5.50 6.82
C GLY A 21 -22.01 -6.43 5.90
N GLN A 22 -21.66 -6.00 4.68
CA GLN A 22 -20.81 -6.77 3.78
C GLN A 22 -19.32 -6.61 4.16
N LEU A 23 -18.66 -7.73 4.49
CA LEU A 23 -17.22 -7.77 4.76
C LEU A 23 -16.48 -8.12 3.46
N LEU A 24 -15.45 -7.36 3.14
CA LEU A 24 -14.51 -7.69 2.07
C LEU A 24 -13.20 -8.21 2.68
N ALA A 25 -12.45 -9.01 1.93
CA ALA A 25 -11.08 -9.35 2.26
C ALA A 25 -10.20 -9.31 1.00
N ILE A 26 -8.90 -9.06 1.18
CA ILE A 26 -7.93 -9.18 0.09
C ILE A 26 -7.76 -10.66 -0.26
N ASP A 27 -7.72 -11.01 -1.55
CA ASP A 27 -7.38 -12.36 -1.99
C ASP A 27 -6.03 -12.81 -1.38
N GLU A 28 -6.03 -13.93 -0.65
CA GLU A 28 -4.82 -14.45 0.01
C GLU A 28 -3.78 -15.01 -0.96
N ARG A 29 -4.20 -15.36 -2.18
CA ARG A 29 -3.34 -16.03 -3.18
C ARG A 29 -2.38 -15.07 -3.88
N ARG A 30 -2.63 -13.77 -3.76
CA ARG A 30 -1.85 -12.74 -4.45
C ARG A 30 -0.90 -12.05 -3.48
N LYS A 31 0.31 -11.75 -3.96
CA LYS A 31 1.27 -10.87 -3.28
C LYS A 31 0.83 -9.42 -3.42
N SER A 32 -0.27 -9.07 -2.76
CA SER A 32 -0.87 -7.74 -2.78
C SER A 32 -1.30 -7.31 -1.39
N GLY A 33 -1.51 -6.00 -1.22
CA GLY A 33 -1.95 -5.45 0.05
C GLY A 33 -2.49 -4.04 -0.11
N LEU A 34 -3.06 -3.52 0.97
CA LEU A 34 -3.43 -2.11 1.09
C LEU A 34 -2.67 -1.48 2.25
N ILE A 35 -2.30 -0.21 2.11
CA ILE A 35 -1.91 0.63 3.23
C ILE A 35 -3.05 1.61 3.54
N LEU A 36 -3.55 1.44 4.74
CA LEU A 36 -4.55 2.16 5.50
C LEU A 36 -4.11 3.54 6.01
N CYS A 37 -4.04 4.62 5.24
CA CYS A 37 -3.53 5.89 5.79
C CYS A 37 -4.61 6.61 6.61
N LYS A 38 -4.45 6.62 7.93
CA LYS A 38 -5.30 7.36 8.87
C LYS A 38 -4.66 8.71 9.20
N GLU A 39 -5.31 9.48 10.07
CA GLU A 39 -4.86 10.82 10.40
C GLU A 39 -3.47 10.87 11.06
N HIS A 40 -3.17 9.94 11.96
CA HIS A 40 -1.94 9.93 12.76
C HIS A 40 -1.05 8.69 12.56
N HIS A 41 -1.54 7.68 11.85
CA HIS A 41 -0.81 6.44 11.60
C HIS A 41 -1.26 5.78 10.30
N ALA A 42 -0.50 4.79 9.85
CA ALA A 42 -0.90 3.94 8.75
C ALA A 42 -1.01 2.48 9.20
N GLU A 43 -1.85 1.71 8.52
CA GLU A 43 -2.04 0.29 8.79
C GLU A 43 -1.75 -0.53 7.55
N PHE A 44 -1.04 -1.65 7.70
CA PHE A 44 -0.89 -2.60 6.61
C PHE A 44 -2.02 -3.64 6.63
N VAL A 45 -2.71 -3.78 5.50
CA VAL A 45 -3.71 -4.81 5.22
C VAL A 45 -3.08 -5.78 4.24
N GLY A 46 -2.55 -6.91 4.73
CA GLY A 46 -1.92 -7.91 3.87
C GLY A 46 -2.91 -8.91 3.26
N PRO A 47 -2.41 -9.86 2.45
CA PRO A 47 -3.21 -10.92 1.82
C PRO A 47 -4.14 -11.63 2.82
N GLY A 48 -5.38 -11.90 2.39
CA GLY A 48 -6.42 -12.57 3.19
C GLY A 48 -7.04 -11.73 4.30
N SER A 49 -6.57 -10.50 4.53
CA SER A 49 -7.08 -9.66 5.61
C SER A 49 -8.45 -9.08 5.29
N ALA A 50 -9.28 -9.01 6.33
CA ALA A 50 -10.54 -8.27 6.32
C ALA A 50 -10.34 -6.76 6.08
N ILE A 51 -11.25 -6.17 5.30
CA ILE A 51 -11.40 -4.74 5.05
C ILE A 51 -12.85 -4.37 5.41
N ALA A 52 -13.02 -3.55 6.45
CA ALA A 52 -14.32 -3.06 6.87
C ALA A 52 -14.54 -1.65 6.32
N VAL A 53 -15.20 -1.53 5.16
CA VAL A 53 -15.25 -0.23 4.48
C VAL A 53 -16.29 0.73 5.03
N GLN A 54 -17.29 0.23 5.77
CA GLN A 54 -18.44 1.05 6.12
C GLN A 54 -18.34 1.83 7.43
N ASN A 55 -17.36 1.52 8.28
CA ASN A 55 -17.22 2.14 9.60
C ASN A 55 -15.85 2.77 9.88
N GLU A 56 -14.90 2.68 8.95
CA GLU A 56 -13.58 3.30 9.10
C GLU A 56 -13.56 4.70 8.47
N GLN A 57 -14.33 5.60 9.07
CA GLN A 57 -14.73 6.91 8.54
C GLN A 57 -13.60 7.96 8.43
N ASN A 58 -12.31 7.59 8.53
CA ASN A 58 -11.19 8.54 8.62
C ASN A 58 -9.91 8.07 7.91
N TYR A 59 -10.01 7.43 6.75
CA TYR A 59 -8.81 7.28 5.91
C TYR A 59 -8.56 8.56 5.13
N LYS A 60 -7.35 9.11 5.21
CA LYS A 60 -6.90 10.20 4.34
C LYS A 60 -6.54 9.66 2.96
N ALA A 61 -5.98 8.45 2.92
CA ALA A 61 -5.61 7.80 1.68
C ALA A 61 -5.63 6.27 1.83
N ILE A 62 -5.78 5.58 0.70
CA ILE A 62 -5.60 4.14 0.59
C ILE A 62 -4.56 3.89 -0.50
N ILE A 63 -3.53 3.12 -0.18
CA ILE A 63 -2.45 2.80 -1.13
C ILE A 63 -2.49 1.32 -1.42
N ALA A 64 -2.83 0.97 -2.66
CA ALA A 64 -2.73 -0.39 -3.14
C ALA A 64 -1.28 -0.72 -3.45
N ILE A 65 -0.80 -1.86 -2.95
CA ILE A 65 0.49 -2.45 -3.31
C ILE A 65 0.21 -3.68 -4.17
N GLY A 66 0.68 -3.65 -5.41
CA GLY A 66 0.41 -4.73 -6.36
C GLY A 66 -0.97 -4.63 -6.98
N SER A 67 -1.64 -5.77 -7.10
CA SER A 67 -2.98 -5.86 -7.69
C SER A 67 -3.94 -6.55 -6.71
N PRO A 68 -4.32 -5.86 -5.62
CA PRO A 68 -5.25 -6.42 -4.64
C PRO A 68 -6.62 -6.66 -5.29
N GLU A 69 -7.13 -7.88 -5.13
CA GLU A 69 -8.50 -8.21 -5.45
C GLU A 69 -9.30 -8.36 -4.17
N LEU A 70 -10.50 -7.81 -4.15
CA LEU A 70 -11.39 -7.83 -3.01
C LEU A 70 -12.43 -8.92 -3.20
N LEU A 71 -12.52 -9.82 -2.22
CA LEU A 71 -13.46 -10.93 -2.19
C LEU A 71 -14.51 -10.67 -1.11
N ALA A 72 -15.77 -10.94 -1.41
CA ALA A 72 -16.84 -10.91 -0.42
C ALA A 72 -16.69 -12.08 0.56
N VAL A 73 -16.76 -11.78 1.86
CA VAL A 73 -16.62 -12.76 2.93
C VAL A 73 -17.99 -13.00 3.57
N ASN A 74 -18.61 -14.11 3.21
CA ASN A 74 -20.00 -14.40 3.57
C ASN A 74 -20.14 -15.37 4.75
N SER A 75 -19.23 -16.33 4.90
CA SER A 75 -19.32 -17.36 5.95
C SER A 75 -18.71 -16.88 7.27
N SER A 76 -19.26 -17.31 8.41
CA SER A 76 -18.69 -16.96 9.72
C SER A 76 -17.25 -17.44 9.89
N SER A 77 -16.91 -18.61 9.32
CA SER A 77 -15.55 -19.16 9.36
C SER A 77 -14.58 -18.28 8.58
N ASP A 78 -14.95 -17.85 7.38
CA ASP A 78 -14.09 -17.00 6.55
C ASP A 78 -13.95 -15.59 7.14
N ARG A 79 -14.99 -15.08 7.80
CA ARG A 79 -14.91 -13.81 8.56
C ARG A 79 -13.90 -13.93 9.70
N ALA A 80 -13.97 -14.99 10.48
CA ALA A 80 -13.02 -15.24 11.57
C ALA A 80 -11.58 -15.36 11.06
N LYS A 81 -11.38 -16.08 9.94
CA LYS A 81 -10.08 -16.19 9.26
C LYS A 81 -9.56 -14.82 8.81
N ALA A 82 -10.39 -14.04 8.11
CA ALA A 82 -9.99 -12.74 7.57
C ALA A 82 -9.64 -11.72 8.67
N TYR A 83 -10.39 -11.72 9.78
CA TYR A 83 -10.04 -10.92 10.96
C TYR A 83 -8.77 -11.42 11.65
N GLY A 84 -8.58 -12.74 11.73
CA GLY A 84 -7.36 -13.35 12.27
C GLY A 84 -6.12 -12.90 11.50
N LEU A 85 -6.17 -12.92 10.17
CA LEU A 85 -5.09 -12.43 9.31
C LEU A 85 -4.86 -10.92 9.50
N ARG A 86 -5.92 -10.12 9.55
CA ARG A 86 -5.82 -8.67 9.84
C ARG A 86 -5.07 -8.39 11.15
N ILE A 87 -5.38 -9.15 12.21
CA ILE A 87 -4.69 -9.05 13.51
C ILE A 87 -3.22 -9.47 13.39
N GLN A 88 -2.92 -10.54 12.65
CA GLN A 88 -1.53 -10.99 12.44
C GLN A 88 -0.68 -9.93 11.75
N TRP A 89 -1.19 -9.29 10.69
CA TRP A 89 -0.50 -8.21 10.00
C TRP A 89 -0.29 -6.99 10.89
N SER A 90 -1.31 -6.61 11.66
CA SER A 90 -1.21 -5.53 12.65
C SER A 90 -0.15 -5.83 13.71
N ARG A 91 -0.11 -7.06 14.25
CA ARG A 91 0.91 -7.50 15.22
C ARG A 91 2.31 -7.57 14.63
N TRP A 92 2.45 -7.99 13.38
CA TRP A 92 3.73 -8.00 12.67
C TRP A 92 4.28 -6.57 12.57
N LEU A 93 3.46 -5.62 12.12
CA LEU A 93 3.86 -4.23 12.01
C LEU A 93 4.17 -3.60 13.38
N HIS A 94 3.33 -3.89 14.38
CA HIS A 94 3.55 -3.42 15.75
C HIS A 94 4.90 -3.88 16.31
N ARG A 95 5.29 -5.14 16.12
CA ARG A 95 6.62 -5.64 16.54
C ARG A 95 7.79 -4.93 15.88
N ILE A 96 7.59 -4.42 14.66
CA ILE A 96 8.61 -3.58 13.99
C ILE A 96 8.63 -2.21 14.65
N ALA A 97 7.46 -1.58 14.81
CA ALA A 97 7.31 -0.23 15.36
C ALA A 97 7.75 -0.10 16.83
N ASP A 98 7.65 -1.17 17.62
CA ASP A 98 8.00 -1.20 19.05
C ASP A 98 9.51 -1.22 19.32
N HIS A 99 10.34 -1.39 18.29
CA HIS A 99 11.79 -1.36 18.46
C HIS A 99 12.28 0.02 18.94
N PRO A 100 13.20 0.15 19.91
CA PRO A 100 13.60 1.47 20.42
C PRO A 100 14.30 2.35 19.39
N ASP A 101 15.15 1.77 18.55
CA ASP A 101 15.91 2.51 17.52
C ASP A 101 15.09 2.74 16.24
N SER A 102 14.95 3.99 15.83
CA SER A 102 14.13 4.40 14.68
C SER A 102 14.68 3.93 13.33
N THR A 103 16.00 3.87 13.17
CA THR A 103 16.64 3.40 11.94
C THR A 103 16.33 1.92 11.72
N THR A 104 16.51 1.12 12.78
CA THR A 104 16.20 -0.32 12.79
C THR A 104 14.72 -0.58 12.49
N ARG A 105 13.79 0.26 12.95
CA ARG A 105 12.36 0.13 12.58
C ARG A 105 12.19 0.19 11.06
N VAL A 106 12.83 1.15 10.40
CA VAL A 106 12.74 1.34 8.94
C VAL A 106 13.40 0.18 8.20
N GLU A 107 14.60 -0.24 8.62
CA GLU A 107 15.29 -1.37 8.01
C GLU A 107 14.47 -2.67 8.10
N ARG A 108 13.89 -2.95 9.28
CA ARG A 108 13.00 -4.10 9.48
C ARG A 108 11.71 -3.99 8.67
N LEU A 109 11.17 -2.79 8.51
CA LEU A 109 10.02 -2.54 7.63
C LEU A 109 10.36 -2.88 6.18
N PHE A 110 11.50 -2.40 5.68
CA PHE A 110 11.94 -2.70 4.31
C PHE A 110 12.19 -4.19 4.12
N ALA A 111 12.98 -4.83 5.00
CA ALA A 111 13.24 -6.26 4.92
C ALA A 111 11.95 -7.09 4.98
N GLY A 112 11.03 -6.71 5.86
CA GLY A 112 9.76 -7.40 6.01
C GLY A 112 8.85 -7.22 4.80
N LEU A 113 8.71 -6.01 4.25
CA LEU A 113 7.95 -5.76 3.03
C LEU A 113 8.60 -6.41 1.80
N GLU A 114 9.94 -6.44 1.72
CA GLU A 114 10.68 -7.11 0.63
C GLU A 114 10.51 -8.63 0.63
N GLY A 115 10.23 -9.22 1.80
CA GLY A 115 9.86 -10.64 1.88
C GLY A 115 8.56 -10.95 1.14
N PHE A 116 7.68 -9.96 0.98
CA PHE A 116 6.36 -10.12 0.33
C PHE A 116 6.27 -9.46 -1.04
N PHE A 117 6.88 -8.29 -1.21
CA PHE A 117 6.87 -7.45 -2.40
C PHE A 117 8.29 -7.31 -2.95
N SER A 118 8.45 -7.00 -4.24
CA SER A 118 9.79 -6.74 -4.75
C SER A 118 10.36 -5.44 -4.18
N ARG A 119 11.68 -5.36 -4.04
CA ARG A 119 12.40 -4.14 -3.62
C ARG A 119 11.93 -2.89 -4.37
N GLN A 120 11.80 -3.00 -5.69
CA GLN A 120 11.37 -1.88 -6.53
C GLN A 120 10.02 -1.30 -6.08
N VAL A 121 9.09 -2.16 -5.67
CA VAL A 121 7.77 -1.77 -5.20
C VAL A 121 7.85 -1.14 -3.82
N VAL A 122 8.63 -1.72 -2.90
CA VAL A 122 8.83 -1.15 -1.57
C VAL A 122 9.46 0.24 -1.67
N MET A 123 10.44 0.42 -2.55
CA MET A 123 11.12 1.69 -2.75
C MET A 123 10.28 2.75 -3.48
N SER A 124 9.25 2.35 -4.24
CA SER A 124 8.33 3.28 -4.88
C SER A 124 7.25 3.81 -3.93
N LEU A 125 7.12 3.25 -2.73
CA LEU A 125 6.17 3.73 -1.73
C LEU A 125 6.57 5.12 -1.21
N PRO A 126 5.60 6.02 -0.98
CA PRO A 126 5.85 7.34 -0.41
C PRO A 126 6.54 7.25 0.95
N VAL A 127 7.48 8.16 1.19
CA VAL A 127 8.30 8.20 2.41
C VAL A 127 7.41 8.43 3.63
N GLU A 128 6.42 9.31 3.51
CA GLU A 128 5.47 9.70 4.54
C GLU A 128 4.61 8.51 5.00
N VAL A 129 4.26 7.64 4.06
CA VAL A 129 3.43 6.45 4.31
C VAL A 129 4.24 5.40 5.06
N LEU A 130 5.46 5.14 4.60
CA LEU A 130 6.37 4.20 5.28
C LEU A 130 6.73 4.70 6.68
N ALA A 131 6.94 6.00 6.83
CA ALA A 131 7.17 6.63 8.13
C ALA A 131 5.97 6.43 9.07
N SER A 132 4.75 6.62 8.55
CA SER A 132 3.50 6.44 9.29
C SER A 132 3.20 4.98 9.68
N LEU A 133 3.74 4.00 8.96
CA LEU A 133 3.58 2.58 9.28
C LEU A 133 4.36 2.17 10.54
N VAL A 134 5.51 2.80 10.80
CA VAL A 134 6.40 2.43 11.93
C VAL A 134 6.67 3.56 12.92
N GLY A 135 5.94 4.67 12.80
CA GLY A 135 5.99 5.78 13.75
C GLY A 135 7.36 6.44 13.82
N VAL A 136 7.92 6.82 12.68
CA VAL A 136 9.19 7.55 12.57
C VAL A 136 9.01 8.84 11.77
N PHE A 137 10.03 9.70 11.78
CA PHE A 137 10.04 10.88 10.91
C PHE A 137 10.32 10.49 9.45
N PRO A 138 9.68 11.15 8.46
CA PRO A 138 9.97 10.92 7.04
C PRO A 138 11.46 11.04 6.68
N GLN A 139 12.19 11.96 7.32
CA GLN A 139 13.62 12.15 7.12
C GLN A 139 14.43 10.91 7.49
N THR A 140 14.01 10.17 8.53
CA THR A 140 14.63 8.90 8.92
C THR A 140 14.47 7.88 7.81
N VAL A 141 13.27 7.77 7.23
CA VAL A 141 12.99 6.84 6.12
C VAL A 141 13.78 7.21 4.87
N ALA A 142 13.85 8.50 4.53
CA ALA A 142 14.61 8.99 3.39
C ALA A 142 16.11 8.62 3.50
N ARG A 143 16.71 8.87 4.67
CA ARG A 143 18.12 8.54 4.92
C ARG A 143 18.40 7.05 4.79
N VAL A 144 17.62 6.21 5.48
CA VAL A 144 17.79 4.74 5.41
C VAL A 144 17.58 4.24 3.98
N ARG A 145 16.64 4.82 3.23
CA ARG A 145 16.40 4.48 1.82
C ARG A 145 17.62 4.79 0.94
N GLU A 146 18.28 5.92 1.14
CA GLU A 146 19.51 6.27 0.41
C GLU A 146 20.62 5.25 0.68
N ASP A 147 20.86 4.92 1.96
CA ASP A 147 21.86 3.93 2.36
C ASP A 147 21.55 2.55 1.77
N PHE A 148 20.27 2.19 1.75
CA PHE A 148 19.76 0.93 1.23
C PHE A 148 19.90 0.82 -0.30
N PHE A 149 19.73 1.92 -1.04
CA PHE A 149 20.03 2.00 -2.47
C PHE A 149 21.54 1.93 -2.75
N ALA A 150 22.36 2.59 -1.94
CA ALA A 150 23.81 2.55 -2.09
C ALA A 150 24.36 1.12 -1.93
N GLN A 151 23.80 0.34 -1.02
CA GLN A 151 24.14 -1.08 -0.85
C GLN A 151 23.68 -1.95 -2.04
N ALA A 152 22.54 -1.63 -2.65
CA ALA A 152 21.98 -2.38 -3.79
C ALA A 152 22.79 -2.23 -5.08
N ASN A 153 23.37 -1.06 -5.32
CA ASN A 153 24.21 -0.81 -6.51
C ASN A 153 25.50 -1.64 -6.52
N ASN A 154 25.86 -2.27 -5.40
CA ASN A 154 26.99 -3.20 -5.31
C ASN A 154 26.61 -4.66 -5.63
N THR A 155 25.32 -4.95 -5.82
CA THR A 155 24.79 -6.28 -6.20
C THR A 155 23.82 -6.12 -7.37
N ALA A 156 24.36 -6.13 -8.59
CA ALA A 156 23.56 -6.09 -9.80
C ALA A 156 22.59 -7.28 -9.85
N TYR A 157 21.28 -7.03 -9.68
CA TYR A 157 20.25 -8.05 -9.87
C TYR A 157 19.30 -7.69 -11.01
N LEU A 158 19.41 -8.50 -12.07
CA LEU A 158 18.49 -8.65 -13.18
C LEU A 158 17.28 -9.47 -12.72
N PHE A 159 16.11 -8.84 -12.56
CA PHE A 159 14.84 -9.56 -12.55
C PHE A 159 13.82 -8.85 -13.46
N PRO A 160 13.01 -9.60 -14.22
CA PRO A 160 11.98 -9.01 -15.08
C PRO A 160 10.87 -8.41 -14.21
N PRO A 161 10.29 -7.26 -14.62
CA PRO A 161 9.29 -6.58 -13.83
C PRO A 161 7.92 -7.24 -14.05
N GLU A 162 7.51 -8.15 -13.18
CA GLU A 162 6.07 -8.27 -12.94
C GLU A 162 5.64 -6.98 -12.22
N SER A 163 5.09 -6.06 -13.02
CA SER A 163 4.75 -4.71 -12.63
C SER A 163 3.62 -4.68 -11.59
N LEU A 164 3.98 -4.82 -10.32
CA LEU A 164 3.11 -4.49 -9.21
C LEU A 164 2.88 -2.97 -9.24
N LYS A 165 1.62 -2.58 -9.47
CA LYS A 165 1.22 -1.17 -9.54
C LYS A 165 1.04 -0.64 -8.12
N VAL A 166 1.50 0.59 -7.88
CA VAL A 166 1.13 1.33 -6.66
C VAL A 166 0.05 2.31 -7.07
N THR A 167 -1.13 2.22 -6.45
CA THR A 167 -2.25 3.13 -6.72
C THR A 167 -2.61 3.85 -5.44
N VAL A 168 -2.58 5.18 -5.46
CA VAL A 168 -2.94 6.03 -4.32
C VAL A 168 -4.34 6.58 -4.56
N ILE A 169 -5.22 6.43 -3.57
CA ILE A 169 -6.57 6.97 -3.63
C ILE A 169 -6.74 7.91 -2.47
N LEU A 170 -6.92 9.19 -2.79
CA LEU A 170 -7.22 10.23 -1.82
C LEU A 170 -8.71 10.18 -1.52
N VAL A 171 -9.05 10.05 -0.25
CA VAL A 171 -10.44 10.06 0.21
C VAL A 171 -10.71 11.45 0.75
N GLU A 172 -11.05 12.39 -0.13
CA GLU A 172 -11.59 13.68 0.31
C GLU A 172 -13.04 13.49 0.77
N ASN A 173 -13.42 14.08 1.90
CA ASN A 173 -14.77 14.03 2.48
C ASN A 173 -15.86 14.69 1.61
N SER A 174 -15.61 14.89 0.32
CA SER A 174 -16.58 15.32 -0.68
C SER A 174 -16.14 14.80 -2.05
N ASN A 175 -16.56 13.58 -2.39
CA ASN A 175 -16.36 12.91 -3.70
C ASN A 175 -14.93 12.34 -3.93
N PRO A 176 -14.75 11.00 -3.94
CA PRO A 176 -13.43 10.40 -4.17
C PRO A 176 -12.95 10.69 -5.60
N LYS A 177 -11.97 11.57 -5.76
CA LYS A 177 -11.24 11.73 -7.03
C LYS A 177 -10.25 10.59 -7.19
N LEU A 178 -10.51 9.70 -8.13
CA LEU A 178 -9.51 8.75 -8.64
C LEU A 178 -8.46 9.55 -9.43
N VAL A 179 -7.33 9.84 -8.79
CA VAL A 179 -6.17 10.40 -9.49
C VAL A 179 -5.32 9.23 -9.97
N GLU A 180 -5.64 8.69 -11.15
CA GLU A 180 -4.69 7.84 -11.86
C GLU A 180 -3.54 8.71 -12.36
N MET A 181 -2.39 8.67 -11.67
CA MET A 181 -1.18 9.31 -12.16
C MET A 181 -0.45 8.32 -13.08
N PRO A 182 -0.41 8.56 -14.41
CA PRO A 182 0.55 7.84 -15.23
C PRO A 182 1.94 8.24 -14.74
N LEU A 183 2.71 7.26 -14.25
CA LEU A 183 4.15 7.43 -14.08
C LEU A 183 4.75 7.59 -15.48
N ASN A 184 4.71 8.82 -15.99
CA ASN A 184 5.26 9.16 -17.28
C ASN A 184 6.78 9.07 -17.12
N ARG A 185 7.41 8.16 -17.89
CA ARG A 185 8.80 7.69 -17.72
C ARG A 185 9.88 8.74 -18.04
N GLY A 186 9.55 10.02 -18.00
CA GLY A 186 10.46 11.12 -18.33
C GLY A 186 10.18 12.43 -17.59
N ALA A 187 9.43 12.42 -16.49
CA ALA A 187 9.18 13.65 -15.74
C ALA A 187 10.49 14.17 -15.12
N THR A 188 10.86 15.38 -15.52
CA THR A 188 12.08 16.05 -15.06
C THR A 188 11.88 16.51 -13.60
N MET A 189 12.96 16.56 -12.80
CA MET A 189 12.88 16.92 -11.37
C MET A 189 12.14 18.25 -11.11
N LYS A 190 12.22 19.21 -12.04
CA LYS A 190 11.48 20.48 -12.00
C LYS A 190 9.95 20.30 -12.14
N GLU A 191 9.51 19.37 -12.96
CA GLU A 191 8.08 19.10 -13.18
C GLU A 191 7.47 18.39 -11.97
N ILE A 192 8.25 17.50 -11.34
CA ILE A 192 7.88 16.86 -10.07
C ILE A 192 7.70 17.92 -8.98
N GLN A 193 8.69 18.80 -8.80
CA GLN A 193 8.61 19.86 -7.78
C GLN A 193 7.48 20.87 -8.04
N HIS A 194 7.25 21.24 -9.29
CA HIS A 194 6.14 22.13 -9.66
C HIS A 194 4.77 21.50 -9.37
N THR A 195 4.63 20.20 -9.66
CA THR A 195 3.40 19.45 -9.39
C THR A 195 3.14 19.35 -7.88
N TYR A 196 4.16 19.08 -7.07
CA TYR A 196 4.03 19.07 -5.61
C TYR A 196 3.72 20.45 -5.03
N ALA A 197 4.21 21.54 -5.62
CA ALA A 197 3.89 22.90 -5.18
C ALA A 197 2.43 23.29 -5.45
N LEU A 198 1.89 22.89 -6.61
CA LEU A 198 0.47 23.11 -6.94
C LEU A 198 -0.46 22.32 -6.01
N LEU A 199 -0.10 21.08 -5.66
CA LEU A 199 -0.85 20.25 -4.71
C LEU A 199 -0.82 20.77 -3.26
N ARG A 200 0.14 21.62 -2.91
CA ARG A 200 0.25 22.22 -1.57
C ARG A 200 -0.52 23.53 -1.42
N SER A 201 -1.02 24.08 -2.53
CA SER A 201 -1.71 25.38 -2.58
C SER A 201 -3.19 25.29 -2.97
N ALA A 202 -3.68 24.07 -3.23
CA ALA A 202 -5.11 23.73 -3.36
C ALA A 202 -5.62 23.09 -2.06
#